data_AF-A0A937TAN5-F1
#
_entry.id   AF-A0A937TAN5-F1
#
_cell.length_a   1.000
_cell.length_b   1.000
_cell.length_c   1.000
_cell.angle_alpha   90.00
_cell.angle_beta   90.00
_cell.angle_gamma   90.00
#
_symmetry.space_group_name_H-M   'P 1'
#
loop_
_entity.id
_entity.type
_entity.pdbx_description
1 polymer ?
#
loop_
_entity_poly.entity_id
_entity_poly.type
_entity_poly.pdbx_seq_one_letter_code
_entity_poly.pdbx_strand_id
1 'polypeptide(L)'
;MCEECGCGLDTGLVCPECGGRMVLINNRATCLSCGATPAPDADPPEQEEHHHHTGHAHEETKIKPDDLTKLRALLPHWIEHNEEHAASFEGWAAKARVLGQEETAQRIGEAVERMAACNQALAAALEGLKR
;
A
#
# COMPACT_ATOMS: atom_id res chain seq x y z
N MET A 1 0.33 8.48 -19.71
CA MET A 1 0.04 9.72 -18.97
C MET A 1 -1.46 9.76 -18.76
N CYS A 2 -1.93 9.76 -17.52
CA CYS A 2 -3.34 10.01 -17.24
C CYS A 2 -3.39 11.32 -16.46
N GLU A 3 -3.73 12.39 -17.18
CA GLU A 3 -3.79 13.76 -16.65
C GLU A 3 -4.98 13.94 -15.68
N GLU A 4 -5.87 12.96 -15.58
CA GLU A 4 -6.99 12.93 -14.64
C GLU A 4 -6.65 12.32 -13.27
N CYS A 5 -5.66 11.42 -13.17
CA CYS A 5 -5.28 10.78 -11.89
C CYS A 5 -4.03 11.38 -11.22
N GLY A 6 -3.13 12.03 -11.98
CA GLY A 6 -1.81 12.47 -11.49
C GLY A 6 -0.88 11.33 -11.05
N CYS A 7 -1.23 10.07 -11.34
CA CYS A 7 -0.64 8.87 -10.73
C CYS A 7 0.76 8.46 -11.25
N GLY A 8 1.40 9.33 -12.03
CA GLY A 8 2.82 9.21 -12.37
C GLY A 8 3.21 8.07 -13.31
N LEU A 9 4.43 8.15 -13.82
CA LEU A 9 5.06 7.06 -14.58
C LEU A 9 5.70 6.08 -13.60
N ASP A 10 5.56 4.77 -13.86
CA ASP A 10 6.30 3.75 -13.13
C ASP A 10 7.79 3.98 -13.38
N THR A 11 8.54 4.21 -12.30
CA THR A 11 9.95 4.55 -12.37
C THR A 11 10.85 3.32 -12.39
N GLY A 12 10.29 2.15 -12.08
CA GLY A 12 11.08 0.96 -11.72
C GLY A 12 11.90 1.14 -10.43
N LEU A 13 11.80 2.28 -9.75
CA LEU A 13 12.51 2.55 -8.50
C LEU A 13 11.75 1.95 -7.32
N VAL A 14 12.53 1.46 -6.36
CA VAL A 14 12.07 0.89 -5.10
C VAL A 14 12.43 1.85 -3.98
N CYS A 15 11.50 2.09 -3.07
CA CYS A 15 11.68 2.99 -1.94
C CYS A 15 12.77 2.45 -1.01
N PRO A 16 13.82 3.24 -0.69
CA PRO A 16 14.89 2.80 0.19
C PRO A 16 14.43 2.62 1.65
N GLU A 17 13.32 3.26 2.05
CA GLU A 17 12.81 3.19 3.42
C GLU A 17 11.93 1.97 3.68
N CYS A 18 11.12 1.55 2.70
CA CYS A 18 10.11 0.50 2.93
C CYS A 18 10.07 -0.58 1.84
N GLY A 19 10.90 -0.49 0.80
CA GLY A 19 10.85 -1.42 -0.33
C GLY A 19 9.61 -1.26 -1.23
N GLY A 20 8.80 -0.22 -1.01
CA GLY A 20 7.59 0.04 -1.77
C GLY A 20 7.85 0.60 -3.18
N ARG A 21 6.86 0.52 -4.06
CA ARG A 21 6.96 1.05 -5.42
C ARG A 21 7.00 2.58 -5.41
N MET A 22 7.93 3.16 -6.16
CA MET A 22 8.02 4.60 -6.36
C MET A 22 7.38 5.01 -7.69
N VAL A 23 6.61 6.08 -7.66
CA VAL A 23 5.99 6.68 -8.85
C VAL A 23 6.45 8.13 -9.00
N LEU A 24 6.54 8.61 -10.24
CA LEU A 24 6.89 10.00 -10.55
C LEU A 24 5.65 10.88 -10.52
N ILE A 25 5.44 11.61 -9.43
CA ILE A 25 4.35 12.60 -9.32
C ILE A 25 4.99 13.98 -9.40
N ASN A 26 4.58 14.81 -10.37
CA ASN A 26 5.13 16.17 -10.55
C ASN A 26 6.66 16.24 -10.60
N ASN A 27 7.28 15.31 -11.33
CA ASN A 27 8.73 15.18 -11.46
C ASN A 27 9.48 14.87 -10.15
N ARG A 28 8.78 14.34 -9.13
CA ARG A 28 9.34 13.88 -7.86
C ARG A 28 8.99 12.41 -7.63
N ALA A 29 10.00 11.59 -7.37
CA ALA A 29 9.80 10.19 -7.00
C ALA A 29 9.12 10.14 -5.62
N THR A 30 7.95 9.50 -5.54
CA THR A 30 7.16 9.37 -4.31
C THR A 30 6.80 7.91 -4.06
N CYS A 31 7.01 7.43 -2.83
CA CYS A 31 6.61 6.09 -2.45
C CYS A 31 5.10 5.99 -2.25
N LEU A 32 4.46 5.01 -2.89
CA LEU A 32 3.02 4.76 -2.67
C LEU A 32 2.72 4.10 -1.32
N SER A 33 3.70 3.44 -0.69
CA SER A 33 3.50 2.76 0.60
C SER A 33 3.71 3.68 1.80
N CYS A 34 4.75 4.51 1.79
CA CYS A 34 5.08 5.34 2.96
C CYS A 34 5.12 6.85 2.66
N GLY A 35 4.93 7.28 1.41
CA GLY A 35 4.98 8.69 1.03
C GLY A 35 6.38 9.30 0.98
N ALA A 36 7.45 8.52 1.24
CA ALA A 36 8.81 9.00 1.18
C ALA A 36 9.15 9.55 -0.22
N THR A 37 9.75 10.74 -0.25
CA THR A 37 10.31 11.35 -1.45
C THR A 37 11.81 11.49 -1.24
N PRO A 38 12.67 10.68 -1.89
CA PRO A 38 14.11 10.88 -1.78
C PRO A 38 14.46 12.26 -2.33
N ALA A 39 15.30 12.99 -1.61
CA ALA A 39 15.83 14.26 -2.08
C ALA A 39 16.72 14.01 -3.31
N PRO A 40 16.76 14.94 -4.29
CA PRO A 40 17.87 14.97 -5.22
C PRO A 40 19.11 15.30 -4.38
N ASP A 41 20.21 14.58 -4.62
CA ASP A 41 21.53 14.79 -4.02
C ASP A 41 21.82 13.99 -2.74
N ALA A 42 21.93 12.67 -2.91
CA ALA A 42 22.88 11.87 -2.12
C ALA A 42 23.64 10.96 -3.09
N ASP A 43 24.96 11.10 -3.09
CA ASP A 43 25.91 10.39 -3.97
C ASP A 43 25.68 8.86 -3.98
N PRO A 44 25.94 8.18 -5.12
CA PRO A 44 25.81 6.73 -5.19
C PRO A 44 26.98 6.05 -4.46
N PRO A 45 26.75 5.06 -3.56
CA PRO A 45 27.84 4.19 -3.16
C PRO A 45 28.11 3.19 -4.29
N GLU A 46 29.40 2.87 -4.41
CA GLU A 46 30.07 2.19 -5.51
C GLU A 46 29.55 0.78 -5.80
N GLN A 47 29.86 0.32 -7.01
CA GLN A 47 29.43 -0.96 -7.57
C GLN A 47 30.18 -2.12 -6.92
N GLU A 48 29.46 -3.12 -6.42
CA GLU A 48 30.01 -4.47 -6.24
C GLU A 48 29.47 -5.39 -7.33
N GLU A 49 30.38 -5.78 -8.23
CA GLU A 49 30.18 -6.79 -9.26
C GLU A 49 30.05 -8.18 -8.62
N HIS A 50 28.90 -8.85 -8.81
CA HIS A 50 28.77 -10.28 -8.57
C HIS A 50 28.18 -11.00 -9.79
N HIS A 51 28.99 -11.90 -10.35
CA HIS A 51 28.74 -12.66 -11.57
C HIS A 51 27.87 -13.93 -11.36
N HIS A 52 26.96 -14.14 -12.32
CA HIS A 52 26.36 -15.39 -12.85
C HIS A 52 25.73 -16.46 -11.92
N HIS A 53 24.45 -16.80 -12.17
CA HIS A 53 24.14 -18.08 -12.85
C HIS A 53 22.76 -18.13 -13.53
N THR A 54 22.80 -18.59 -14.78
CA THR A 54 21.91 -19.50 -15.51
C THR A 54 20.47 -19.71 -15.01
N GLY A 55 19.53 -19.56 -15.94
CA GLY A 55 18.10 -19.72 -15.72
C GLY A 55 17.67 -21.10 -15.19
N HIS A 56 16.57 -21.06 -14.44
CA HIS A 56 15.64 -22.16 -14.30
C HIS A 56 14.22 -21.58 -14.27
N ALA A 57 13.45 -21.90 -15.30
CA ALA A 57 12.01 -22.04 -15.14
C ALA A 57 11.78 -23.20 -14.17
N HIS A 58 11.04 -22.97 -13.08
CA HIS A 58 10.24 -24.02 -12.44
C HIS A 58 9.10 -23.39 -11.63
N GLU A 59 7.91 -23.68 -12.14
CA GLU A 59 6.68 -24.10 -11.48
C GLU A 59 6.83 -24.64 -10.04
N GLU A 60 5.72 -24.54 -9.31
CA GLU A 60 5.35 -25.18 -8.03
C GLU A 60 5.43 -24.34 -6.75
N THR A 61 4.22 -23.92 -6.36
CA THR A 61 3.78 -23.33 -5.11
C THR A 61 4.15 -24.20 -3.90
N LYS A 62 5.37 -24.05 -3.38
CA LYS A 62 5.69 -24.45 -2.00
C LYS A 62 5.43 -23.25 -1.09
N ILE A 63 4.31 -23.24 -0.38
CA ILE A 63 4.10 -22.30 0.74
C ILE A 63 5.24 -22.54 1.72
N LYS A 64 6.17 -21.59 1.80
CA LYS A 64 7.26 -21.70 2.79
C LYS A 64 6.64 -21.43 4.17
N PRO A 65 7.14 -22.03 5.25
CA PRO A 65 6.70 -21.72 6.63
C PRO A 65 6.71 -20.21 6.95
N ASP A 66 7.52 -19.47 6.20
CA ASP A 66 7.60 -18.01 6.19
C ASP A 66 6.31 -17.32 5.71
N ASP A 67 5.64 -17.83 4.67
CA ASP A 67 4.45 -17.19 4.09
C ASP A 67 3.24 -17.25 5.03
N LEU A 68 3.06 -18.37 5.74
CA LEU A 68 1.99 -18.50 6.73
C LEU A 68 2.24 -17.58 7.94
N THR A 69 3.49 -17.52 8.40
CA THR A 69 3.90 -16.62 9.49
C THR A 69 3.67 -15.16 9.10
N LYS A 70 4.09 -14.81 7.88
CA LYS A 70 3.86 -13.49 7.30
C LYS A 70 2.38 -13.16 7.17
N LEU A 71 1.55 -14.10 6.71
CA LEU A 71 0.10 -13.89 6.58
C LEU A 71 -0.56 -13.64 7.94
N ARG A 72 -0.14 -14.35 9.00
CA ARG A 72 -0.62 -14.13 10.37
C ARG A 72 -0.26 -12.75 10.91
N ALA A 73 0.85 -12.15 10.46
CA ALA A 73 1.26 -10.80 10.83
C ALA A 73 0.58 -9.73 9.96
N LEU A 74 0.38 -9.99 8.67
CA LEU A 74 -0.22 -9.03 7.73
C LEU A 74 -1.71 -8.78 8.00
N LEU A 75 -2.48 -9.82 8.33
CA LEU A 75 -3.93 -9.67 8.58
C LEU A 75 -4.27 -8.67 9.69
N PRO A 76 -3.69 -8.74 10.92
CA PRO A 76 -3.95 -7.72 11.93
C PRO A 76 -3.40 -6.34 11.54
N HIS A 77 -2.25 -6.28 10.86
CA HIS A 77 -1.69 -5.01 10.37
C HIS A 77 -2.61 -4.31 9.36
N TRP A 78 -3.20 -5.05 8.42
CA TRP A 78 -4.15 -4.49 7.46
C TRP A 78 -5.45 -4.02 8.13
N ILE A 79 -5.93 -4.72 9.17
CA ILE A 79 -7.10 -4.30 9.95
C ILE A 79 -6.83 -2.95 10.61
N GLU A 80 -5.70 -2.82 11.32
CA GLU A 80 -5.28 -1.57 11.97
C GLU A 80 -5.16 -0.43 10.96
N HIS A 81 -4.49 -0.66 9.83
CA HIS A 81 -4.32 0.36 8.80
C HIS A 81 -5.65 0.80 8.16
N ASN A 82 -6.57 -0.14 7.97
CA ASN A 82 -7.91 0.16 7.49
C ASN A 82 -8.71 1.02 8.50
N GLU A 83 -8.51 0.83 9.81
CA GLU A 83 -9.12 1.67 10.85
C GLU A 83 -8.56 3.10 10.82
N GLU A 84 -7.26 3.28 10.59
CA GLU A 84 -6.64 4.60 10.41
C GLU A 84 -7.21 5.34 9.18
N HIS A 85 -7.40 4.62 8.07
CA HIS A 85 -8.04 5.16 6.88
C HIS A 85 -9.51 5.51 7.12
N ALA A 86 -10.27 4.62 7.77
CA ALA A 86 -11.67 4.86 8.11
C ALA A 86 -11.83 6.14 8.96
N ALA A 87 -11.02 6.31 10.02
CA ALA A 87 -11.05 7.50 10.86
C ALA A 87 -10.71 8.78 10.08
N SER A 88 -9.72 8.70 9.17
CA SER A 88 -9.39 9.82 8.28
C SER A 88 -10.55 10.17 7.34
N PHE A 89 -11.22 9.15 6.78
CA PHE A 89 -12.36 9.33 5.88
C PHE A 89 -13.56 9.92 6.61
N GLU A 90 -13.87 9.49 7.83
CA GLU A 90 -14.91 10.09 8.67
C GLU A 90 -14.67 11.59 8.89
N GLY A 91 -13.42 11.98 9.18
CA GLY A 91 -13.02 13.38 9.30
C GLY A 91 -13.25 14.18 8.02
N TRP A 92 -13.00 13.58 6.84
CA TRP A 92 -13.26 14.22 5.55
C TRP A 92 -14.73 14.25 5.17
N ALA A 93 -15.51 13.22 5.52
CA ALA A 93 -16.97 13.23 5.35
C ALA A 93 -17.59 14.38 6.16
N ALA A 94 -17.15 14.58 7.40
CA ALA A 94 -17.60 15.70 8.23
C ALA A 94 -17.24 17.06 7.59
N LYS A 95 -16.01 17.23 7.09
CA LYS A 95 -15.60 18.44 6.37
C LYS A 95 -16.44 18.67 5.11
N ALA A 96 -16.72 17.63 4.32
CA ALA A 96 -17.54 17.71 3.12
C ALA A 96 -18.96 18.21 3.44
N ARG A 97 -19.57 17.76 4.55
CA ARG A 97 -20.87 18.26 5.04
C ARG A 97 -20.82 19.75 5.35
N VAL A 98 -19.78 20.21 6.04
CA VAL A 98 -19.59 21.64 6.35
C VAL A 98 -19.46 22.48 5.08
N LEU A 99 -18.89 21.91 4.01
CA LEU A 99 -18.75 22.56 2.69
C LEU A 99 -20.02 22.44 1.82
N GLY A 100 -21.12 21.90 2.35
CA GLY A 100 -22.37 21.70 1.61
C GLY A 100 -22.31 20.59 0.54
N GLN A 101 -21.28 19.73 0.57
CA GLN A 101 -21.07 18.63 -0.38
C GLN A 101 -21.69 17.33 0.18
N GLU A 102 -23.02 17.33 0.33
CA GLU A 102 -23.74 16.24 1.01
C GLU A 102 -23.59 14.88 0.32
N GLU A 103 -23.70 14.84 -1.02
CA GLU A 103 -23.51 13.60 -1.79
C GLU A 103 -22.09 13.04 -1.63
N THR A 104 -21.07 13.91 -1.72
CA THR A 104 -19.68 13.52 -1.49
C THR A 104 -19.47 12.97 -0.09
N ALA A 105 -20.03 13.63 0.93
CA ALA A 105 -19.96 13.13 2.31
C ALA A 105 -20.62 11.76 2.47
N GLN A 106 -21.76 11.53 1.79
CA GLN A 106 -22.43 10.23 1.78
C GLN A 106 -21.53 9.15 1.15
N ARG A 107 -20.91 9.42 -0.01
CA ARG A 107 -20.01 8.46 -0.68
C ARG A 107 -18.77 8.13 0.16
N ILE A 108 -18.21 9.12 0.86
CA ILE A 108 -17.10 8.88 1.79
C ILE A 108 -17.58 8.02 2.97
N GLY A 109 -18.78 8.26 3.50
CA GLY A 109 -19.39 7.40 4.52
C GLY A 109 -19.59 5.95 4.06
N GLU A 110 -20.06 5.74 2.84
CA GLU A 110 -20.16 4.40 2.24
C GLU A 110 -18.79 3.71 2.14
N ALA A 111 -17.72 4.45 1.90
CA ALA A 111 -16.36 3.90 1.90
C ALA A 111 -15.92 3.45 3.29
N VAL A 112 -16.26 4.20 4.34
CA VAL A 112 -16.02 3.82 5.76
C VAL A 112 -16.73 2.51 6.09
N GLU A 113 -18.02 2.38 5.72
CA GLU A 113 -18.78 1.14 5.97
C GLU A 113 -18.18 -0.07 5.25
N ARG A 114 -17.75 0.11 3.99
CA ARG A 114 -17.06 -0.95 3.22
C ARG A 114 -15.73 -1.33 3.84
N MET A 115 -15.01 -0.38 4.42
CA MET A 115 -13.78 -0.64 5.15
C MET A 115 -14.03 -1.51 6.39
N ALA A 116 -15.09 -1.21 7.15
CA ALA A 116 -15.49 -2.03 8.29
C ALA A 116 -15.86 -3.47 7.87
N ALA A 117 -16.57 -3.63 6.75
CA ALA A 117 -16.88 -4.96 6.20
C ALA A 117 -15.61 -5.71 5.74
N CYS A 118 -14.63 -5.00 5.17
CA CYS A 118 -13.31 -5.56 4.84
C CYS A 118 -12.63 -6.09 6.10
N ASN A 119 -12.60 -5.31 7.18
CA ASN A 119 -11.99 -5.71 8.45
C ASN A 119 -12.64 -6.96 9.05
N GLN A 120 -13.98 -7.10 8.95
CA GLN A 120 -14.68 -8.30 9.38
C GLN A 120 -14.24 -9.55 8.60
N ALA A 121 -14.07 -9.42 7.28
CA ALA A 121 -13.60 -10.51 6.43
C ALA A 121 -12.14 -10.88 6.73
N LEU A 122 -11.27 -9.89 6.96
CA LEU A 122 -9.87 -10.11 7.36
C LEU A 122 -9.75 -10.77 8.73
N ALA A 123 -10.58 -10.37 9.69
CA ALA A 123 -10.64 -11.00 11.01
C ALA A 123 -11.09 -12.47 10.90
N ALA A 124 -12.11 -12.75 10.10
CA ALA A 124 -12.56 -14.12 9.84
C ALA A 124 -11.46 -14.96 9.16
N ALA A 125 -10.70 -14.37 8.22
CA ALA A 125 -9.56 -15.03 7.60
C ALA A 125 -8.46 -15.37 8.63
N LEU A 126 -8.16 -14.45 9.57
CA LEU A 126 -7.19 -14.67 10.64
C LEU A 126 -7.63 -15.79 11.59
N GLU A 127 -8.91 -15.84 11.96
CA GLU A 127 -9.47 -16.94 12.75
C GLU A 127 -9.38 -18.29 12.00
N GLY A 128 -9.55 -18.28 10.68
CA GLY A 128 -9.37 -19.45 9.84
C GLY A 128 -7.96 -20.04 9.89
N LEU A 129 -6.92 -19.21 10.11
CA LEU A 129 -5.53 -19.67 10.25
C LEU A 129 -5.21 -20.26 11.63
N LYS A 130 -6.06 -20.03 12.64
CA LYS A 130 -5.86 -20.53 14.01
C LYS A 130 -6.37 -21.96 14.22
N ARG A 131 -7.13 -22.51 13.26
CA ARG A 131 -7.69 -23.87 13.29
C ARG A 131 -6.81 -24.84 12.51
#